data_AF-A0A4V3W8Y0-F1
#
_entry.id   AF-A0A4V3W8Y0-F1
#
_cell.length_a   1.000
_cell.length_b   1.000
_cell.length_c   1.000
_cell.angle_alpha   90.00
_cell.angle_beta   90.00
_cell.angle_gamma   90.00
#
_symmetry.space_group_name_H-M   'P 1'
#
loop_
_entity.id
_entity.type
_entity.pdbx_description
1 polymer ?
#
loop_
_entity_poly.entity_id
_entity_poly.type
_entity_poly.pdbx_seq_one_letter_code
_entity_poly.pdbx_strand_id
1 'polypeptide(L)'
;MKLSDEQERLYQLRRKGVLPEIELPGQVYVVDWRERVLRAKDCIDVAPLVLSERKRNFYADIYFFYYNTVEKKFVDLDMKLTMLPKDVMIVKIPGGLQLDPVGVAREYGIDEKKFVKDNPMSERIVAEAIPLTMTNLITIAERNRVKELLAEIESEVEAQIDAEEKSMREATAKAENNPSQKDDSQKKIKKEPKRGRRGRRK
;
A
#
# COMPACT_ATOMS: atom_id res chain seq x y z
N MET A 1 31.28 3.24 41.45
CA MET A 1 31.66 2.62 40.15
C MET A 1 31.79 3.72 39.12
N LYS A 2 32.80 3.66 38.23
CA LYS A 2 33.10 4.70 37.22
C LYS A 2 32.56 4.29 35.85
N LEU A 3 32.26 5.27 34.98
CA LEU A 3 32.01 5.04 33.55
C LEU A 3 33.30 4.56 32.85
N SER A 4 33.18 3.92 31.69
CA SER A 4 34.35 3.73 30.82
C SER A 4 34.85 5.08 30.29
N ASP A 5 36.11 5.16 29.88
CA ASP A 5 36.70 6.39 29.34
C ASP A 5 35.93 6.90 28.10
N GLU A 6 35.46 5.99 27.26
CA GLU A 6 34.64 6.31 26.10
C GLU A 6 33.25 6.84 26.51
N GLN A 7 32.56 6.17 27.44
CA GLN A 7 31.27 6.62 27.95
C GLN A 7 31.37 7.99 28.63
N GLU A 8 32.43 8.23 29.41
CA GLU A 8 32.68 9.52 30.03
C GLU A 8 32.94 10.60 28.97
N ARG A 9 33.74 10.32 27.93
CA ARG A 9 33.94 11.25 26.80
C ARG A 9 32.60 11.62 26.13
N LEU A 10 31.79 10.63 25.76
CA LEU A 10 30.49 10.84 25.11
C LEU A 10 29.52 11.60 26.03
N TYR A 11 29.51 11.27 27.32
CA TYR A 11 28.72 11.98 28.32
C TYR A 11 29.07 13.47 28.37
N GLN A 12 30.36 13.81 28.40
CA GLN A 12 30.79 15.21 28.41
C GLN A 12 30.45 15.93 27.10
N LEU A 13 30.49 15.24 25.95
CA LEU A 13 30.05 15.82 24.67
C LEU A 13 28.55 16.17 24.70
N ARG A 14 27.70 15.27 25.21
CA ARG A 14 26.25 15.52 25.38
C ARG A 14 25.97 16.68 26.35
N ARG A 15 26.77 16.84 27.40
CA ARG A 15 26.68 18.00 28.32
C ARG A 15 27.11 19.32 27.67
N LYS A 16 27.99 19.27 26.67
CA LYS A 16 28.39 20.43 25.86
C LYS A 16 27.40 20.74 24.72
N GLY A 17 26.32 19.98 24.60
CA GLY A 17 25.30 20.18 23.56
C GLY A 17 25.61 19.49 22.23
N VAL A 18 26.64 18.64 22.16
CA VAL A 18 26.89 17.83 20.96
C VAL A 18 25.90 16.66 20.96
N LEU A 19 25.03 16.62 19.95
CA LEU A 19 23.96 15.64 19.79
C LEU A 19 24.41 14.36 19.04
N PRO A 20 23.73 13.22 19.21
CA PRO A 20 24.10 11.98 18.53
C PRO A 20 23.91 12.09 17.03
N GLU A 21 24.63 11.25 16.29
CA GLU A 21 24.42 11.09 14.86
C GLU A 21 23.77 9.75 14.57
N ILE A 22 22.83 9.75 13.63
CA ILE A 22 22.28 8.55 13.04
C ILE A 22 22.41 8.60 11.52
N GLU A 23 22.90 7.53 10.95
CA GLU A 23 22.99 7.33 9.51
C GLU A 23 21.78 6.55 9.03
N LEU A 24 20.99 7.20 8.18
CA LEU A 24 20.00 6.53 7.34
C LEU A 24 20.60 6.37 5.93
N PRO A 25 20.05 5.47 5.09
CA PRO A 25 20.51 5.32 3.71
C PRO A 25 20.58 6.66 2.98
N GLY A 26 21.80 7.04 2.58
CA GLY A 26 22.09 8.25 1.80
C GLY A 26 22.10 9.58 2.57
N GLN A 27 21.94 9.59 3.90
CA GLN A 27 21.91 10.84 4.68
C GLN A 27 22.26 10.61 6.17
N VAL A 28 23.12 11.48 6.70
CA VAL A 28 23.41 11.54 8.15
C VAL A 28 22.53 12.60 8.81
N TYR A 29 21.98 12.26 9.96
CA TYR A 29 21.15 13.13 10.77
C TYR A 29 21.71 13.29 12.16
N VAL A 30 21.47 14.45 12.75
CA VAL A 30 21.64 14.72 14.17
C VAL A 30 20.34 14.38 14.89
N VAL A 31 20.45 13.64 16.00
CA VAL A 31 19.32 13.20 16.82
C VAL A 31 18.98 14.30 17.83
N ASP A 32 17.82 14.93 17.64
CA ASP A 32 17.27 15.89 18.59
C ASP A 32 16.17 15.19 19.40
N TRP A 33 16.58 14.57 20.52
CA TRP A 33 15.66 13.81 21.37
C TRP A 33 14.59 14.69 22.02
N ARG A 34 14.92 15.94 22.35
CA ARG A 34 13.99 16.85 23.02
C ARG A 34 12.79 17.17 22.13
N GLU A 35 13.06 17.45 20.86
CA GLU A 35 12.01 17.75 19.86
C GLU A 35 11.49 16.48 19.16
N ARG A 36 12.07 15.30 19.45
CA ARG A 36 11.79 14.01 18.79
C ARG A 36 11.92 14.09 17.28
N VAL A 37 13.00 14.72 16.80
CA VAL A 37 13.29 14.82 15.36
C VAL A 37 14.71 14.42 15.00
N LEU A 38 14.89 13.98 13.75
CA LEU A 38 16.20 13.82 13.12
C LEU A 38 16.41 14.99 12.16
N ARG A 39 17.47 15.76 12.38
CA ARG A 39 17.81 16.93 11.55
C ARG A 39 18.97 16.57 10.64
N ALA A 40 18.85 16.78 9.33
CA ALA A 40 19.95 16.49 8.42
C ALA A 40 21.20 17.28 8.84
N LYS A 41 22.34 16.60 8.94
CA LYS A 41 23.57 17.17 9.49
C LYS A 41 24.20 18.21 8.56
N ASP A 42 24.10 17.99 7.25
CA ASP A 42 24.81 18.71 6.19
C ASP A 42 23.88 19.30 5.11
N CYS A 43 22.55 19.18 5.26
CA CYS A 43 21.58 19.70 4.29
C CYS A 43 20.43 20.43 4.98
N ILE A 44 20.40 21.76 4.88
CA ILE A 44 19.35 22.60 5.50
C ILE A 44 18.00 22.44 4.79
N ASP A 45 18.00 22.12 3.49
CA ASP A 45 16.79 21.94 2.68
C ASP A 45 16.04 20.63 2.96
N VAL A 46 16.65 19.71 3.72
CA VAL A 46 16.01 18.46 4.11
C VAL A 46 15.18 18.71 5.36
N ALA A 47 13.86 18.54 5.24
CA ALA A 47 12.94 18.68 6.35
C ALA A 47 13.28 17.71 7.50
N PRO A 48 13.12 18.11 8.77
CA PRO A 48 13.34 17.22 9.90
C PRO A 48 12.42 16.00 9.87
N LEU A 49 12.96 14.83 10.21
CA LEU A 49 12.18 13.59 10.31
C LEU A 49 11.62 13.43 11.71
N VAL A 50 10.29 13.36 11.85
CA VAL A 50 9.64 13.28 13.15
C VAL A 50 9.58 11.82 13.64
N LEU A 51 10.12 11.58 14.84
CA LEU A 51 10.03 10.30 15.54
C LEU A 51 8.67 10.18 16.25
N SER A 52 7.67 9.70 15.51
CA SER A 52 6.33 9.50 16.05
C SER A 52 6.22 8.20 16.88
N GLU A 53 5.73 8.31 18.12
CA GLU A 53 5.44 7.17 19.01
C GLU A 53 4.47 6.15 18.40
N ARG A 54 3.58 6.56 17.47
CA ARG A 54 2.69 5.62 16.74
C ARG A 54 3.44 4.58 15.90
N LYS A 55 4.70 4.85 15.55
CA LYS A 55 5.56 3.98 14.74
C LYS A 55 6.57 3.21 15.61
N ARG A 56 6.49 3.37 16.94
CA ARG A 56 7.32 2.68 17.91
C ARG A 56 6.74 1.30 18.21
N ASN A 57 7.61 0.30 18.22
CA ASN A 57 7.30 -1.03 18.70
C ASN A 57 7.25 -1.00 20.23
N PHE A 58 6.08 -1.34 20.78
CA PHE A 58 5.82 -1.35 22.22
C PHE A 58 6.73 -2.32 23.00
N TYR A 59 7.16 -3.43 22.39
CA TYR A 59 7.89 -4.49 23.07
C TYR A 59 9.42 -4.31 23.05
N ALA A 60 9.95 -3.55 22.10
CA ALA A 60 11.39 -3.57 21.80
C ALA A 60 12.08 -2.20 21.81
N ASP A 61 11.37 -1.12 22.16
CA ASP A 61 11.89 0.26 22.09
C ASP A 61 12.60 0.57 20.77
N ILE A 62 11.94 0.28 19.66
CA ILE A 62 12.46 0.43 18.30
C ILE A 62 11.38 1.07 17.44
N TYR A 63 11.75 2.01 16.58
CA TYR A 63 10.87 2.58 15.57
C TYR A 63 11.05 1.91 14.23
N PHE A 64 9.95 1.74 13.50
CA PHE A 64 9.93 1.31 12.11
C PHE A 64 9.27 2.37 11.24
N PHE A 65 10.02 2.90 10.28
CA PHE A 65 9.51 3.88 9.32
C PHE A 65 9.71 3.39 7.90
N TYR A 66 8.75 3.67 7.01
CA TYR A 66 9.04 3.66 5.59
C TYR A 66 9.77 4.95 5.25
N TYR A 67 10.90 4.82 4.57
CA TYR A 67 11.80 5.92 4.25
C TYR A 67 12.04 5.94 2.75
N ASN A 68 11.77 7.08 2.13
CA ASN A 68 12.12 7.35 0.74
C ASN A 68 13.57 7.83 0.69
N THR A 69 14.45 7.08 0.02
CA THR A 69 15.88 7.35 -0.04
C THR A 69 16.25 8.53 -0.96
N VAL A 70 15.40 8.83 -1.94
CA VAL A 70 15.58 9.96 -2.87
C VAL A 70 15.06 11.25 -2.24
N GLU A 71 13.84 11.23 -1.72
CA GLU A 71 13.22 12.41 -1.10
C GLU A 71 13.70 12.65 0.34
N LYS A 72 14.44 11.71 0.92
CA LYS A 72 14.98 11.75 2.29
C LYS A 72 13.90 12.05 3.33
N LYS A 73 12.74 11.40 3.22
CA LYS A 73 11.59 11.63 4.10
C LYS A 73 10.91 10.34 4.53
N PHE A 74 10.27 10.37 5.70
CA PHE A 74 9.34 9.31 6.09
C PHE A 74 8.08 9.40 5.24
N VAL A 75 7.59 8.25 4.79
CA VAL A 75 6.39 8.11 3.97
C VAL A 75 5.44 7.11 4.60
N ASP A 76 4.17 7.19 4.24
CA ASP A 76 3.19 6.14 4.52
C ASP A 76 2.92 5.37 3.23
N LEU A 77 2.77 4.05 3.34
CA LEU A 77 2.39 3.20 2.22
C LEU A 77 0.90 2.89 2.29
N ASP A 78 0.22 3.02 1.15
CA ASP A 78 -1.16 2.55 1.01
C ASP A 78 -1.19 1.03 0.82
N MET A 79 -1.92 0.31 1.67
CA MET A 79 -2.07 -1.14 1.58
C MET A 79 -2.83 -1.61 0.34
N LYS A 80 -3.38 -0.69 -0.47
CA LYS A 80 -3.92 -0.96 -1.81
C LYS A 80 -2.87 -1.00 -2.91
N LEU A 81 -1.59 -0.77 -2.59
CA LEU A 81 -0.50 -0.82 -3.57
C LEU A 81 -0.53 -2.14 -4.36
N THR A 82 -0.28 -2.04 -5.67
CA THR A 82 -0.23 -3.18 -6.60
C THR A 82 1.18 -3.48 -7.07
N MET A 83 2.12 -2.57 -6.74
CA MET A 83 3.56 -2.70 -6.96
C MET A 83 4.31 -2.02 -5.82
N LEU A 84 5.48 -2.56 -5.47
CA LEU A 84 6.35 -1.93 -4.48
C LEU A 84 6.98 -0.65 -5.03
N PRO A 85 6.99 0.45 -4.25
CA PRO A 85 7.76 1.64 -4.60
C PRO A 85 9.27 1.33 -4.57
N LYS A 86 9.99 1.79 -5.60
CA LYS A 86 11.41 1.45 -5.82
C LYS A 86 12.36 2.09 -4.82
N ASP A 87 12.09 3.34 -4.46
CA ASP A 87 12.98 4.17 -3.63
C ASP A 87 12.59 4.17 -2.15
N VAL A 88 11.72 3.26 -1.73
CA VAL A 88 11.24 3.17 -0.35
C VAL A 88 11.74 1.88 0.28
N MET A 89 12.12 1.97 1.55
CA MET A 89 12.53 0.84 2.39
C MET A 89 12.09 1.06 3.82
N ILE A 90 12.15 0.01 4.64
CA ILE A 90 11.96 0.15 6.09
C ILE A 90 13.30 0.52 6.72
N VAL A 91 13.32 1.57 7.52
CA VAL A 91 14.45 1.88 8.41
C VAL A 91 14.04 1.56 9.84
N LYS A 92 14.91 0.82 10.51
CA LYS A 92 14.77 0.46 11.92
C LYS A 92 15.68 1.37 12.73
N ILE A 93 15.05 2.20 13.56
CA ILE A 93 15.72 3.21 14.37
C ILE A 93 15.56 2.80 15.82
N PRO A 94 16.64 2.71 16.60
CA PRO A 94 16.50 2.33 18.00
C PRO A 94 15.80 3.43 18.80
N GLY A 95 15.33 3.10 19.99
CA GLY A 95 14.62 4.02 20.86
C GLY A 95 15.53 4.98 21.62
N GLY A 96 14.93 5.77 22.50
CA GLY A 96 15.64 6.80 23.28
C GLY A 96 16.79 6.25 24.11
N LEU A 97 16.63 5.04 24.62
CA LEU A 97 17.64 4.36 25.45
C LEU A 97 18.92 4.02 24.71
N GLN A 98 18.93 4.09 23.38
CA GLN A 98 20.14 3.90 22.57
C GLN A 98 20.46 5.15 21.75
N LEU A 99 19.43 5.88 21.30
CA LEU A 99 19.59 7.13 20.55
C LEU A 99 20.26 8.23 21.39
N ASP A 100 19.67 8.56 22.54
CA ASP A 100 20.20 9.60 23.42
C ASP A 100 19.83 9.34 24.90
N PRO A 101 20.52 8.42 25.58
CA PRO A 101 20.33 8.15 27.01
C PRO A 101 20.42 9.39 27.89
N VAL A 102 21.24 10.37 27.54
CA VAL A 102 21.33 11.65 28.29
C VAL A 102 20.08 12.47 28.07
N GLY A 103 19.60 12.58 26.82
CA GLY A 103 18.34 13.20 26.48
C GLY A 103 17.15 12.59 27.24
N VAL A 104 17.08 11.25 27.27
CA VAL A 104 16.07 10.50 28.04
C VAL A 104 16.19 10.80 29.53
N ALA A 105 17.41 10.76 30.09
CA ALA A 105 17.60 11.01 31.51
C ALA A 105 17.11 12.41 31.92
N ARG A 106 17.36 13.42 31.08
CA ARG A 106 16.89 14.79 31.27
C ARG A 106 15.38 14.89 31.20
N GLU A 107 14.77 14.25 30.21
CA GLU A 107 13.31 14.23 30.03
C GLU A 107 12.58 13.68 31.27
N TYR A 108 13.11 12.60 31.86
CA TYR A 108 12.50 11.94 33.02
C TYR A 108 13.03 12.45 34.38
N GLY A 109 13.94 13.43 34.41
CA GLY A 109 14.49 13.99 35.65
C GLY A 109 15.29 12.99 36.50
N ILE A 110 15.92 12.01 35.86
CA ILE A 110 16.72 10.96 36.51
C ILE A 110 18.22 11.29 36.45
N ASP A 111 19.02 10.69 37.34
CA ASP A 111 20.47 10.91 37.38
C ASP A 111 21.13 10.45 36.06
N GLU A 112 21.60 11.43 35.27
CA GLU A 112 22.16 11.18 33.94
C GLU A 112 23.34 10.20 33.99
N LYS A 113 24.24 10.36 34.96
CA LYS A 113 25.49 9.60 35.01
C LYS A 113 25.24 8.13 35.37
N LYS A 114 24.31 7.88 36.30
CA LYS A 114 23.84 6.54 36.64
C LYS A 114 23.08 5.93 35.47
N PHE A 115 22.21 6.70 34.82
CA PHE A 115 21.39 6.20 33.72
C PHE A 115 22.20 5.80 32.49
N VAL A 116 23.16 6.63 32.08
CA VAL A 116 24.10 6.37 30.98
C VAL A 116 24.98 5.16 31.23
N LYS A 117 25.31 4.88 32.50
CA LYS A 117 26.09 3.69 32.85
C LYS A 117 25.34 2.41 32.48
N ASP A 118 24.04 2.39 32.75
CA ASP A 118 23.17 1.24 32.48
C ASP A 118 22.68 1.22 31.02
N ASN A 119 22.79 2.34 30.31
CA ASN A 119 22.40 2.52 28.90
C ASN A 119 23.57 3.13 28.10
N PRO A 120 24.51 2.30 27.61
CA PRO A 120 25.67 2.77 26.87
C PRO A 120 25.28 3.60 25.64
N MET A 121 25.95 4.73 25.46
CA MET A 121 25.70 5.66 24.37
C MET A 121 26.61 5.38 23.18
N SER A 122 26.16 5.77 21.99
CA SER A 122 26.99 5.80 20.79
C SER A 122 27.13 7.24 20.28
N GLU A 123 28.30 7.55 19.71
CA GLU A 123 28.51 8.81 18.99
C GLU A 123 27.71 8.83 17.69
N ARG A 124 27.79 7.72 16.95
CA ARG A 124 27.15 7.48 15.66
C ARG A 124 26.44 6.13 15.66
N ILE A 125 25.21 6.15 15.17
CA ILE A 125 24.32 4.99 15.05
C ILE A 125 24.09 4.75 13.56
N VAL A 126 24.13 3.51 13.10
CA VAL A 126 23.75 3.16 11.72
C VAL A 126 22.40 2.46 11.78
N ALA A 127 21.39 3.04 11.15
CA ALA A 127 20.08 2.41 11.11
C ALA A 127 20.10 1.17 10.22
N GLU A 128 19.41 0.13 10.66
CA GLU A 128 19.22 -1.06 9.83
C GLU A 128 18.19 -0.76 8.74
N ALA A 129 18.57 -1.03 7.48
CA ALA A 129 17.75 -0.79 6.30
C ALA A 129 17.26 -2.13 5.74
N ILE A 130 15.93 -2.27 5.65
CA ILE A 130 15.26 -3.50 5.22
C ILE A 130 14.51 -3.20 3.92
N PRO A 131 14.92 -3.77 2.78
CA PRO A 131 14.20 -3.65 1.52
C PRO A 131 12.75 -4.12 1.66
N LEU A 132 11.80 -3.43 1.00
CA LEU A 132 10.38 -3.85 1.03
C LEU A 132 10.18 -5.26 0.45
N THR A 133 11.10 -5.70 -0.41
CA THR A 133 11.08 -7.05 -0.97
C THR A 133 11.34 -8.15 0.06
N MET A 134 11.89 -7.82 1.22
CA MET A 134 12.07 -8.77 2.33
C MET A 134 10.87 -8.80 3.28
N THR A 135 9.75 -8.18 2.90
CA THR A 135 8.54 -8.05 3.71
C THR A 135 7.34 -8.70 3.02
N ASN A 136 6.25 -8.89 3.76
CA ASN A 136 4.99 -9.39 3.21
C ASN A 136 4.28 -8.41 2.27
N LEU A 137 4.83 -7.20 2.05
CA LEU A 137 4.26 -6.22 1.12
C LEU A 137 4.29 -6.72 -0.33
N ILE A 138 5.25 -7.58 -0.72
CA ILE A 138 5.22 -8.21 -2.06
C ILE A 138 3.89 -8.96 -2.25
N THR A 139 3.55 -9.84 -1.30
CA THR A 139 2.35 -10.68 -1.40
C THR A 139 1.07 -9.84 -1.40
N ILE A 140 1.06 -8.74 -0.64
CA ILE A 140 -0.05 -7.78 -0.65
C ILE A 140 -0.16 -7.12 -2.03
N ALA A 141 0.96 -6.67 -2.61
CA ALA A 141 1.00 -6.06 -3.93
C ALA A 141 0.46 -6.99 -5.01
N GLU A 142 0.96 -8.22 -5.03
CA GLU A 142 0.54 -9.26 -5.98
C GLU A 142 -0.95 -9.57 -5.84
N ARG A 143 -1.44 -9.72 -4.61
CA ARG A 143 -2.86 -9.99 -4.36
C ARG A 143 -3.76 -8.85 -4.83
N ASN A 144 -3.37 -7.60 -4.57
CA ASN A 144 -4.15 -6.44 -5.00
C ASN A 144 -4.17 -6.33 -6.52
N ARG A 145 -3.03 -6.59 -7.17
CA ARG A 145 -2.93 -6.61 -8.63
C ARG A 145 -3.83 -7.67 -9.26
N VAL A 146 -3.87 -8.88 -8.69
CA VAL A 146 -4.77 -9.94 -9.17
C VAL A 146 -6.23 -9.53 -9.01
N LYS A 147 -6.61 -8.91 -7.87
CA LYS A 147 -7.98 -8.43 -7.67
C LYS A 147 -8.39 -7.36 -8.69
N GLU A 148 -7.48 -6.44 -8.99
CA GLU A 148 -7.71 -5.38 -9.98
C GLU A 148 -7.91 -5.98 -11.38
N LEU A 149 -7.02 -6.88 -11.80
CA LEU A 149 -7.15 -7.59 -13.09
C LEU A 149 -8.43 -8.42 -13.20
N LEU A 150 -8.85 -9.08 -12.12
CA LEU A 150 -10.10 -9.84 -12.13
C LEU A 150 -11.31 -8.92 -12.28
N ALA A 151 -11.33 -7.77 -11.60
CA ALA A 151 -12.40 -6.79 -11.74
C ALA A 151 -12.47 -6.19 -13.16
N GLU A 152 -11.32 -5.93 -13.78
CA GLU A 152 -11.25 -5.51 -15.19
C GLU A 152 -11.85 -6.56 -16.12
N ILE A 153 -11.43 -7.82 -15.99
CA ILE A 153 -11.94 -8.95 -16.80
C ILE A 153 -13.46 -9.12 -16.62
N GLU A 154 -13.95 -9.08 -15.37
CA GLU A 154 -15.39 -9.18 -15.08
C GLU A 154 -16.17 -8.07 -15.79
N SER A 155 -15.68 -6.82 -15.73
CA SER A 155 -16.32 -5.69 -16.40
C SER A 155 -16.31 -5.80 -17.93
N GLU A 156 -15.24 -6.34 -18.52
CA GLU A 156 -15.15 -6.57 -19.97
C GLU A 156 -16.10 -7.67 -20.43
N VAL A 157 -16.23 -8.75 -19.66
CA VAL A 157 -17.14 -9.86 -19.96
C VAL A 157 -18.59 -9.39 -19.88
N GLU A 158 -18.97 -8.63 -18.84
CA GLU A 158 -20.30 -8.05 -18.72
C GLU A 158 -20.63 -7.13 -19.91
N ALA A 159 -19.70 -6.25 -20.30
CA ALA A 159 -19.88 -5.36 -21.43
C ALA A 159 -20.05 -6.10 -22.77
N GLN A 160 -19.34 -7.23 -22.95
CA GLN A 160 -19.49 -8.09 -24.13
C GLN A 160 -20.85 -8.77 -24.17
N ILE A 161 -21.31 -9.33 -23.04
CA ILE A 161 -22.62 -9.96 -22.93
C ILE A 161 -23.73 -8.94 -23.26
N ASP A 162 -23.66 -7.75 -22.68
CA ASP A 162 -24.63 -6.68 -22.93
C ASP A 162 -24.64 -6.23 -24.41
N ALA A 163 -23.48 -6.13 -25.03
CA ALA A 163 -23.35 -5.77 -26.45
C ALA A 163 -23.94 -6.85 -27.37
N GLU A 164 -23.68 -8.12 -27.08
CA GLU A 164 -24.25 -9.26 -27.81
C GLU A 164 -25.78 -9.31 -27.66
N GLU A 165 -26.31 -9.15 -26.45
CA GLU A 165 -27.76 -9.12 -26.22
C GLU A 165 -28.44 -7.99 -26.99
N LYS A 166 -27.85 -6.80 -27.01
CA LYS A 166 -28.38 -5.66 -27.76
C LYS A 166 -28.38 -5.93 -29.27
N SER A 167 -27.29 -6.48 -29.80
CA SER A 167 -27.17 -6.87 -31.21
C SER A 167 -28.24 -7.90 -31.60
N MET A 168 -28.46 -8.92 -30.75
CA MET A 168 -29.48 -9.95 -30.97
C MET A 168 -30.90 -9.37 -30.96
N ARG A 169 -31.22 -8.46 -30.04
CA ARG A 169 -32.54 -7.77 -29.98
C ARG A 169 -32.78 -6.89 -31.21
N GLU A 170 -31.76 -6.20 -31.71
CA GLU A 170 -31.87 -5.41 -32.94
C GLU A 170 -32.04 -6.30 -34.19
N ALA A 171 -31.38 -7.46 -34.23
CA ALA A 171 -31.53 -8.43 -35.31
C ALA A 171 -32.95 -9.03 -35.36
N THR A 172 -33.52 -9.40 -34.21
CA THR A 172 -34.90 -9.91 -34.13
C THR A 172 -35.93 -8.84 -34.48
N ALA A 173 -35.76 -7.60 -33.99
CA ALA A 173 -36.66 -6.49 -34.34
C ALA A 173 -36.64 -6.15 -35.85
N LYS A 174 -35.49 -6.31 -36.52
CA LYS A 174 -35.39 -6.15 -37.98
C LYS A 174 -36.02 -7.32 -38.75
N ALA A 175 -35.96 -8.54 -38.22
CA ALA A 175 -36.60 -9.70 -38.82
C ALA A 175 -38.15 -9.63 -38.74
N GLU A 176 -38.70 -9.10 -37.64
CA GLU A 176 -40.15 -8.95 -37.46
C GLU A 176 -40.76 -7.82 -38.30
N ASN A 177 -39.97 -6.81 -38.68
CA ASN A 177 -40.41 -5.67 -39.50
C ASN A 177 -40.16 -5.81 -41.01
N ASN A 178 -39.83 -7.00 -41.51
CA ASN A 178 -39.63 -7.23 -42.95
C ASN A 178 -40.93 -7.71 -43.63
N PRO A 179 -41.62 -6.89 -44.46
CA PRO A 179 -42.91 -7.24 -45.04
C PRO A 179 -42.71 -8.02 -46.35
N SER A 180 -42.45 -9.32 -46.24
CA SER A 180 -42.45 -10.28 -47.35
C SER A 180 -42.48 -11.67 -46.70
N GLN A 181 -43.56 -12.45 -46.65
CA GLN A 181 -44.68 -12.63 -47.56
C GLN A 181 -45.91 -13.01 -46.71
N LYS A 182 -47.05 -12.32 -46.90
CA LYS A 182 -48.36 -12.88 -46.55
C LYS A 182 -49.24 -12.88 -47.79
N ASP A 183 -49.83 -14.06 -47.99
CA ASP A 183 -51.03 -14.38 -48.76
C ASP A 183 -50.99 -14.30 -50.30
N ASP A 184 -50.93 -15.48 -50.92
CA ASP A 184 -51.55 -15.69 -52.23
C ASP A 184 -52.11 -17.13 -52.42
N SER A 185 -52.79 -17.65 -51.39
CA SER A 185 -53.40 -19.00 -51.48
C SER A 185 -54.78 -19.10 -50.84
N GLN A 186 -55.72 -18.23 -51.22
CA GLN A 186 -57.16 -18.51 -51.09
C GLN A 186 -57.97 -17.95 -52.28
N LYS A 187 -58.05 -18.71 -53.38
CA LYS A 187 -59.15 -18.57 -54.35
C LYS A 187 -59.34 -19.85 -55.17
N LYS A 188 -60.15 -20.78 -54.67
CA LYS A 188 -60.85 -21.80 -55.49
C LYS A 188 -62.05 -22.37 -54.73
N ILE A 189 -63.13 -21.59 -54.70
CA ILE A 189 -64.50 -22.09 -54.52
C ILE A 189 -65.10 -22.17 -55.92
N LYS A 190 -65.48 -23.37 -56.40
CA LYS A 190 -66.60 -23.56 -57.33
C LYS A 190 -67.00 -25.05 -57.48
N LYS A 191 -68.19 -25.32 -56.95
CA LYS A 191 -69.30 -26.13 -57.51
C LYS A 191 -69.23 -27.67 -57.43
N GLU A 192 -70.04 -28.20 -56.52
CA GLU A 192 -70.70 -29.52 -56.62
C GLU A 192 -71.59 -29.64 -57.87
N PRO A 193 -71.79 -30.86 -58.39
CA PRO A 193 -73.02 -31.26 -59.03
C PRO A 193 -73.79 -32.29 -58.18
N LYS A 194 -75.06 -31.98 -57.90
CA LYS A 194 -76.07 -32.94 -57.42
C LYS A 194 -76.45 -33.91 -58.54
N ARG A 195 -76.42 -35.21 -58.26
CA ARG A 195 -77.18 -36.35 -58.86
C ARG A 195 -76.59 -37.62 -58.23
N GLY A 196 -77.31 -38.63 -57.75
CA GLY A 196 -78.71 -38.93 -57.68
C GLY A 196 -78.83 -40.42 -57.32
N ARG A 197 -79.78 -40.74 -56.43
CA ARG A 197 -80.69 -41.91 -56.42
C ARG A 197 -80.15 -43.35 -56.64
N ARG A 198 -80.67 -44.21 -55.76
CA ARG A 198 -80.88 -45.69 -55.83
C ARG A 198 -79.63 -46.51 -55.52
N GLY A 199 -79.66 -47.63 -54.80
CA GLY A 199 -80.70 -48.46 -54.20
C GLY A 199 -79.95 -49.64 -53.52
N ARG A 200 -80.39 -50.08 -52.34
CA ARG A 200 -81.21 -51.29 -52.11
C ARG A 200 -80.43 -52.62 -52.15
N ARG A 201 -80.47 -53.30 -50.98
CA ARG A 201 -80.27 -54.76 -50.71
C ARG A 201 -78.82 -55.25 -50.85
N LYS A 202 -78.33 -56.17 -50.01
CA LYS A 202 -78.96 -57.10 -49.06
C LYS A 202 -77.92 -57.46 -48.00
#